data_AF-A0A9N9JQ83-F1
#
_entry.id   AF-A0A9N9JQ83-F1
#
_cell.length_a   1.000
_cell.length_b   1.000
_cell.length_c   1.000
_cell.angle_alpha   90.00
_cell.angle_beta   90.00
_cell.angle_gamma   90.00
#
_symmetry.space_group_name_H-M   'P 1'
#
loop_
_entity.id
_entity.type
_entity.pdbx_description
1 polymer ?
#
loop_
_entity_poly.entity_id
_entity_poly.type
_entity_poly.pdbx_seq_one_letter_code
_entity_poly.pdbx_strand_id
1 'polypeptide(L)'
;TPQIKNLIQKLNECREEEIPDIVDSVREWSYPRGDLFHWIGVLNRFDTILENICQMYKLKKLQTSNFSEGTRTVLVAILKFSRVLLENCTNRNLYSSYEHLNDLLYTSDLGVLEILL
;
A
#
# COMPACT_ATOMS: atom_id res chain seq x y z
N THR A 1 6.54 -4.69 19.57
CA THR A 1 7.52 -5.81 19.70
C THR A 1 8.72 -5.57 18.79
N PRO A 2 9.89 -6.16 19.03
CA PRO A 2 11.08 -6.03 18.15
C PRO A 2 10.79 -6.41 16.69
N GLN A 3 9.90 -7.39 16.48
CA GLN A 3 9.46 -7.84 15.16
C GLN A 3 8.76 -6.73 14.36
N ILE A 4 7.79 -6.02 14.96
CA ILE A 4 7.11 -4.88 14.30
C ILE A 4 8.10 -3.77 13.95
N LYS A 5 9.04 -3.45 14.85
CA LYS A 5 10.06 -2.44 14.57
C LYS A 5 10.96 -2.84 13.40
N ASN A 6 11.37 -4.10 13.34
CA ASN A 6 12.17 -4.62 12.22
C ASN A 6 11.38 -4.60 10.91
N LEU A 7 10.09 -4.95 10.94
CA LEU A 7 9.19 -4.89 9.79
C LEU A 7 9.04 -3.46 9.26
N ILE A 8 8.78 -2.49 10.15
CA ILE A 8 8.69 -1.07 9.80
C ILE A 8 10.00 -0.59 9.17
N GLN A 9 11.14 -0.92 9.78
CA GLN A 9 12.44 -0.53 9.23
C GLN A 9 12.67 -1.13 7.83
N LYS A 10 12.44 -2.44 7.67
CA LYS A 10 12.55 -3.11 6.36
C LYS A 10 11.67 -2.45 5.30
N LEU A 11 10.41 -2.16 5.63
CA LEU A 11 9.48 -1.51 4.71
C LEU A 11 9.81 -0.04 4.42
N ASN A 12 10.62 0.63 5.23
CA ASN A 12 11.10 1.98 4.91
C ASN A 12 12.30 1.97 3.97
N GLU A 13 13.13 0.93 4.02
CA GLU A 13 14.47 0.91 3.40
C GLU A 13 14.59 -0.06 2.21
N CYS A 14 13.70 -1.05 2.08
CA CYS A 14 13.76 -2.05 1.02
C CYS A 14 13.52 -1.45 -0.37
N ARG A 15 13.87 -2.18 -1.43
CA ARG A 15 13.45 -1.82 -2.79
C ARG A 15 11.96 -2.04 -2.97
N GLU A 16 11.34 -1.33 -3.91
CA GLU A 16 9.90 -1.42 -4.13
C GLU A 16 9.49 -2.84 -4.54
N GLU A 17 10.31 -3.51 -5.36
CA GLU A 17 10.10 -4.89 -5.79
C GLU A 17 10.08 -5.91 -4.63
N GLU A 18 10.67 -5.56 -3.49
CA GLU A 18 10.76 -6.44 -2.30
C GLU A 18 9.57 -6.25 -1.34
N ILE A 19 8.80 -5.16 -1.50
CA ILE A 19 7.62 -4.88 -0.68
C ILE A 19 6.65 -6.06 -0.66
N PRO A 20 6.25 -6.68 -1.80
CA PRO A 20 5.32 -7.78 -1.83
C PRO A 20 5.73 -8.94 -0.91
N ASP A 21 6.98 -9.38 -0.99
CA ASP A 21 7.51 -10.48 -0.19
C ASP A 21 7.56 -10.12 1.31
N ILE A 22 7.92 -8.88 1.63
CA ILE A 22 7.99 -8.42 3.03
C ILE A 22 6.60 -8.35 3.65
N VAL A 23 5.61 -7.77 2.96
CA VAL A 23 4.24 -7.68 3.50
C VAL A 23 3.54 -9.04 3.53
N ASP A 24 3.93 -9.99 2.67
CA ASP A 24 3.40 -11.35 2.67
C ASP A 24 3.65 -12.08 4.00
N SER A 25 4.79 -11.77 4.64
CA SER A 25 5.14 -12.30 5.96
C SER A 25 4.19 -11.87 7.07
N VAL A 26 3.28 -10.92 6.80
CA VAL A 26 2.35 -10.30 7.76
C VAL A 26 0.88 -10.63 7.44
N ARG A 27 0.60 -11.56 6.51
CA ARG A 27 -0.76 -11.94 6.10
C ARG A 27 -1.69 -12.29 7.26
N GLU A 28 -1.15 -12.89 8.33
CA GLU A 28 -1.89 -13.11 9.57
C GLU A 28 -1.40 -12.11 10.61
N TRP A 29 -2.24 -11.10 10.92
CA TRP A 29 -1.90 -10.13 11.96
C TRP A 29 -1.91 -10.82 13.33
N SER A 30 -0.73 -11.30 13.75
CA SER A 30 -0.53 -11.99 15.02
C SER A 30 -0.09 -11.05 16.14
N TYR A 31 -0.15 -9.74 15.91
CA TYR A 31 0.28 -8.72 16.87
C TYR A 31 -0.90 -8.17 17.66
N PRO A 32 -0.68 -7.64 18.88
CA PRO A 32 -1.68 -6.82 19.55
C PRO A 32 -2.13 -5.66 18.65
N ARG A 33 -3.32 -5.12 18.92
CA ARG A 33 -3.82 -3.93 18.23
C ARG A 33 -2.73 -2.84 18.21
N GLY A 34 -2.35 -2.40 17.02
CA GLY A 34 -1.29 -1.42 16.80
C GLY A 34 -1.81 0.02 16.78
N ASP A 35 -0.91 0.96 16.49
CA ASP A 35 -1.21 2.39 16.32
C ASP A 35 -0.56 2.87 15.02
N LEU A 36 -1.35 3.47 14.12
CA LEU A 36 -0.89 3.98 12.82
C LEU A 36 0.20 5.04 12.94
N PHE A 37 0.34 5.71 14.09
CA PHE A 37 1.42 6.65 14.34
C PHE A 37 2.81 6.03 14.07
N HIS A 38 3.01 4.76 14.38
CA HIS A 38 4.29 4.07 14.13
C HIS A 38 4.55 3.75 12.65
N TRP A 39 3.50 3.79 11.83
CA TRP A 39 3.54 3.43 10.42
C TRP A 39 3.63 4.65 9.49
N ILE A 40 3.60 5.87 10.03
CA ILE A 40 3.62 7.12 9.23
C ILE A 40 4.74 7.12 8.19
N GLY A 41 5.96 6.70 8.56
CA GLY A 41 7.08 6.64 7.62
C GLY A 41 6.80 5.70 6.43
N VAL A 42 6.25 4.52 6.71
CA VAL A 42 5.89 3.52 5.69
C VAL A 42 4.74 4.01 4.84
N LEU A 43 3.72 4.63 5.45
CA LEU A 43 2.57 5.20 4.75
C LEU A 43 2.97 6.33 3.81
N ASN A 44 3.83 7.26 4.26
CA ASN A 44 4.36 8.33 3.41
C ASN A 44 5.16 7.79 2.22
N ARG A 45 5.93 6.71 2.45
CA ARG A 45 6.64 6.02 1.36
C ARG A 45 5.65 5.40 0.38
N PHE A 46 4.60 4.74 0.87
CA PHE A 46 3.56 4.18 0.02
C PHE A 46 2.81 5.25 -0.77
N ASP A 47 2.51 6.40 -0.17
CA ASP A 47 1.91 7.54 -0.88
C ASP A 47 2.77 7.97 -2.06
N THR A 48 4.09 8.08 -1.86
CA THR A 48 5.03 8.40 -2.94
C THR A 48 4.98 7.36 -4.07
N ILE A 49 4.93 6.07 -3.74
CA ILE A 49 4.85 4.98 -4.73
C ILE A 49 3.51 5.04 -5.48
N LEU A 50 2.40 5.19 -4.76
CA LEU A 50 1.06 5.27 -5.32
C LEU A 50 0.91 6.49 -6.23
N GLU A 51 1.44 7.64 -5.82
CA GLU A 51 1.50 8.85 -6.64
C GLU A 51 2.25 8.60 -7.95
N ASN A 52 3.45 8.02 -7.86
CA ASN A 52 4.27 7.72 -9.04
C ASN A 52 3.56 6.77 -10.01
N ILE A 53 2.86 5.75 -9.50
CA ILE A 53 2.06 4.83 -10.32
C ILE A 53 0.90 5.61 -10.98
N CYS A 54 0.13 6.39 -10.23
CA CYS A 54 -0.99 7.15 -10.78
C CYS A 54 -0.53 8.14 -11.86
N GLN A 55 0.62 8.78 -11.68
CA GLN A 55 1.22 9.68 -12.67
C GLN A 55 1.72 8.92 -13.92
N MET A 56 2.44 7.81 -13.73
CA MET A 56 2.99 6.98 -14.81
C MET A 56 1.89 6.47 -15.76
N TYR A 57 0.77 6.00 -15.19
CA TYR A 57 -0.37 5.48 -15.95
C TYR A 57 -1.48 6.52 -16.21
N LYS A 58 -1.25 7.78 -15.81
CA LYS A 58 -2.14 8.93 -16.05
C LYS A 58 -3.57 8.71 -15.54
N LEU A 59 -3.71 8.14 -14.34
CA LEU A 59 -4.98 7.69 -13.73
C LEU A 59 -5.89 8.82 -13.22
N LYS A 60 -5.97 9.94 -13.94
CA LYS A 60 -7.02 10.98 -13.74
C LYS A 60 -8.15 10.86 -14.77
N LYS A 61 -8.01 9.87 -15.67
CA LYS A 61 -8.91 9.50 -16.75
C LYS A 61 -8.80 7.99 -16.91
N LEU A 62 -9.76 7.39 -17.61
CA LEU A 62 -9.77 5.96 -17.88
C LEU A 62 -8.41 5.49 -18.43
N GLN A 63 -7.85 4.47 -17.77
CA GLN A 63 -6.54 3.90 -18.10
C GLN A 63 -6.47 3.43 -19.56
N THR A 64 -5.36 3.74 -20.23
CA THR A 64 -5.12 3.38 -21.64
C THR A 64 -4.01 2.35 -21.84
N SER A 65 -3.17 2.11 -20.83
CA SER A 65 -2.13 1.08 -20.83
C SER A 65 -2.19 0.28 -19.54
N ASN A 66 -2.17 -1.05 -19.67
CA ASN A 66 -2.17 -1.96 -18.52
C ASN A 66 -0.95 -1.74 -17.64
N PHE A 67 -1.09 -2.01 -16.34
CA PHE A 67 0.06 -2.08 -15.44
C PHE A 67 1.04 -3.14 -15.90
N SER A 68 2.34 -2.84 -15.82
CA SER A 68 3.36 -3.89 -15.88
C SER A 68 3.17 -4.87 -14.71
N GLU A 69 3.60 -6.12 -14.87
CA GLU A 69 3.47 -7.14 -13.83
C GLU A 69 4.15 -6.72 -12.51
N GLY A 70 5.33 -6.09 -12.60
CA GLY A 70 6.05 -5.56 -11.45
C GLY A 70 5.27 -4.44 -10.74
N THR A 71 4.80 -3.44 -11.49
CA THR A 71 3.98 -2.34 -10.95
C THR A 71 2.73 -2.89 -10.25
N ARG A 72 2.02 -3.80 -10.93
CA ARG A 72 0.78 -4.38 -10.42
C ARG A 72 1.01 -5.12 -9.11
N THR A 73 2.09 -5.89 -9.02
CA THR A 73 2.41 -6.68 -7.83
C THR A 73 2.69 -5.78 -6.62
N VAL A 74 3.48 -4.72 -6.79
CA VAL A 74 3.77 -3.74 -5.74
C VAL A 74 2.50 -2.98 -5.31
N LEU A 75 1.72 -2.52 -6.29
CA LEU A 75 0.44 -1.82 -6.05
C LEU A 75 -0.50 -2.67 -5.19
N VAL A 76 -0.75 -3.91 -5.61
CA VAL A 76 -1.62 -4.85 -4.90
C VAL A 76 -1.13 -5.12 -3.47
N ALA A 77 0.18 -5.29 -3.30
CA ALA A 77 0.80 -5.50 -1.99
C ALA A 77 0.57 -4.31 -1.05
N ILE A 78 0.81 -3.09 -1.53
CA ILE A 78 0.59 -1.85 -0.77
C ILE A 78 -0.88 -1.73 -0.36
N LEU A 79 -1.82 -1.88 -1.30
CA LEU A 79 -3.25 -1.74 -1.02
C LEU A 79 -3.75 -2.74 0.03
N LYS A 80 -3.34 -4.02 -0.12
CA LYS A 80 -3.68 -5.06 0.85
C LYS A 80 -3.09 -4.78 2.23
N PHE A 81 -1.81 -4.37 2.29
CA PHE A 81 -1.17 -4.10 3.56
C PHE A 81 -1.75 -2.85 4.25
N SER A 82 -2.08 -1.80 3.50
CA SER A 82 -2.81 -0.64 4.01
C SER A 82 -4.14 -1.04 4.65
N ARG A 83 -4.90 -1.96 4.03
CA ARG A 83 -6.13 -2.52 4.61
C ARG A 83 -5.86 -3.27 5.92
N VAL A 84 -4.84 -4.12 5.96
CA VAL A 84 -4.41 -4.81 7.19
C VAL A 84 -4.07 -3.82 8.31
N LEU A 85 -3.32 -2.76 8.01
CA LEU A 85 -2.99 -1.71 8.98
C LEU A 85 -4.25 -0.99 9.48
N LEU A 86 -5.16 -0.61 8.59
CA LEU A 86 -6.41 0.05 8.97
C LEU A 86 -7.27 -0.85 9.86
N GLU A 87 -7.38 -2.14 9.55
CA GLU A 87 -8.16 -3.10 10.33
C GLU A 87 -7.58 -3.32 11.73
N ASN A 88 -6.25 -3.37 11.84
CA ASN A 88 -5.56 -3.81 13.05
C ASN A 88 -4.93 -2.69 13.89
N CYS A 89 -4.95 -1.43 13.43
CA CYS A 89 -4.40 -0.28 14.14
C CYS A 89 -5.44 0.80 14.48
N THR A 90 -5.16 1.56 15.55
CA THR A 90 -5.90 2.79 15.92
C THR A 90 -5.40 4.02 15.16
N ASN A 91 -6.03 5.18 15.38
CA ASN A 91 -5.69 6.47 14.74
C ASN A 91 -5.80 6.46 13.20
N ARG A 92 -6.89 5.88 12.68
CA ARG A 92 -7.19 5.75 11.24
C ARG A 92 -7.28 7.08 10.49
N ASN A 93 -7.48 8.18 11.19
CA ASN A 93 -7.42 9.54 10.65
C ASN A 93 -6.02 9.94 10.17
N LEU A 94 -4.97 9.20 10.54
CA LEU A 94 -3.60 9.40 10.04
C LEU A 94 -3.37 8.81 8.65
N TYR A 95 -4.31 8.03 8.12
CA TYR A 95 -4.22 7.51 6.76
C TYR A 95 -4.65 8.60 5.77
N SER A 96 -3.69 9.14 5.00
CA SER A 96 -3.90 10.25 4.06
C SER A 96 -3.95 9.85 2.59
N SER A 97 -3.75 8.57 2.26
CA SER A 97 -3.59 8.07 0.89
C SER A 97 -4.87 8.09 0.03
N TYR A 98 -6.00 8.60 0.54
CA TYR A 98 -7.31 8.53 -0.12
C TYR A 98 -7.31 9.18 -1.51
N GLU A 99 -6.52 10.23 -1.73
CA GLU A 99 -6.45 10.88 -3.03
C GLU A 99 -5.89 9.94 -4.12
N HIS A 100 -4.87 9.14 -3.80
CA HIS A 100 -4.32 8.15 -4.72
C HIS A 100 -5.29 6.98 -4.93
N LEU A 101 -6.02 6.58 -3.89
CA LEU A 101 -7.04 5.54 -4.03
C LEU A 101 -8.16 5.99 -4.99
N ASN A 102 -8.55 7.26 -4.96
CA ASN A 102 -9.54 7.81 -5.87
C ASN A 102 -9.06 7.83 -7.32
N ASP A 103 -7.79 8.20 -7.55
CA ASP A 103 -7.19 8.14 -8.90
C ASP A 103 -7.13 6.68 -9.41
N LEU A 104 -6.83 5.72 -8.53
CA LEU A 104 -6.83 4.30 -8.90
C LEU A 104 -8.20 3.77 -9.35
N LEU A 105 -9.33 4.42 -9.02
CA LEU A 105 -10.64 4.03 -9.53
C LEU A 105 -10.76 4.16 -11.06
N TYR A 106 -9.86 4.91 -11.71
CA TYR A 106 -9.80 5.02 -13.16
C TYR A 106 -9.05 3.86 -13.85
N THR A 107 -8.55 2.88 -13.09
CA THR A 107 -7.90 1.68 -13.65
C THR A 107 -8.89 0.74 -14.34
N SER A 108 -8.42 -0.01 -15.34
CA SER A 108 -9.13 -1.15 -15.94
C SER A 108 -8.75 -2.49 -15.30
N ASP A 109 -7.83 -2.51 -14.32
CA ASP A 109 -7.44 -3.74 -13.62
C ASP A 109 -8.49 -4.13 -12.57
N LEU A 110 -9.27 -5.15 -12.90
CA LEU A 110 -10.34 -5.65 -12.02
C LEU A 110 -9.82 -6.10 -10.65
N GLY A 111 -8.62 -6.68 -10.58
CA GLY A 111 -8.05 -7.14 -9.32
C GLY A 111 -7.63 -5.98 -8.41
N VAL A 112 -7.18 -4.87 -8.99
CA VAL A 112 -6.93 -3.64 -8.22
C VAL A 112 -8.25 -3.03 -7.74
N LEU A 113 -9.26 -2.95 -8.60
CA LEU A 113 -10.58 -2.42 -8.22
C LEU A 113 -11.24 -3.24 -7.11
N GLU A 114 -11.16 -4.57 -7.17
CA GLU A 114 -11.70 -5.46 -6.12
C GLU A 114 -11.03 -5.23 -4.75
N ILE A 115 -9.76 -4.84 -4.72
CA ILE A 115 -9.05 -4.52 -3.47
C ILE A 115 -9.39 -3.11 -2.96
N LEU A 116 -9.88 -2.21 -3.81
CA LEU A 116 -10.28 -0.87 -3.40
C LEU A 116 -11.71 -0.83 -2.83
N LEU A 117 -12.58 -1.71 -3.33
CA LEU A 117 -13.98 -1.85 -2.90
C LEU A 117 -14.12 -2.71 -1.63
#